data_AF-A0A1W9U940-F1
#
_entry.id   AF-A0A1W9U940-F1
#
_cell.length_a   1.000
_cell.length_b   1.000
_cell.length_c   1.000
_cell.angle_alpha   90.00
_cell.angle_beta   90.00
_cell.angle_gamma   90.00
#
_symmetry.space_group_name_H-M   'P 1'
#
loop_
_entity.id
_entity.type
_entity.pdbx_description
1 polymer ?
#
loop_
_entity_poly.entity_id
_entity_poly.type
_entity_poly.pdbx_seq_one_letter_code
_entity_poly.pdbx_strand_id
1 'polypeptide(L)'
;MKSDNKKIEQTIVEKAKELGASLAGIALVKDLRASPSYAIYDKKPFYEEYKGVEWRPEHKSILVWALSHPASEPALDWWSMKVKGFTPGNGIMRLQSRKLRIWLGEELGIKALSLPYQIEYGGAFLKDAAHLEGGE
;
A
#
# COMPACT_ATOMS: atom_id res chain seq x y z
N MET A 1 -24.61 -3.38 8.90
CA MET A 1 -23.25 -3.16 9.45
C MET A 1 -22.17 -4.02 8.83
N LYS A 2 -22.14 -5.37 8.95
CA LYS A 2 -21.12 -6.18 8.23
C LYS A 2 -21.31 -6.18 6.69
N SER A 3 -22.56 -6.14 6.22
CA SER A 3 -22.92 -6.06 4.80
C SER A 3 -22.44 -4.80 4.11
N ASP A 4 -22.46 -3.67 4.82
CA ASP A 4 -22.17 -2.34 4.25
C ASP A 4 -20.65 -2.12 4.15
N ASN A 5 -19.90 -2.67 5.11
CA ASN A 5 -18.43 -2.68 5.05
C ASN A 5 -17.90 -3.59 3.93
N LYS A 6 -18.53 -4.75 3.69
CA LYS A 6 -18.12 -5.62 2.58
C LYS A 6 -18.36 -4.94 1.23
N LYS A 7 -19.43 -4.14 1.12
CA LYS A 7 -19.70 -3.33 -0.08
C LYS A 7 -18.66 -2.23 -0.29
N ILE A 8 -18.28 -1.46 0.74
CA ILE A 8 -17.31 -0.37 0.57
C ILE A 8 -15.91 -0.89 0.23
N GLU A 9 -15.49 -1.99 0.85
CA GLU A 9 -14.20 -2.64 0.56
C GLU A 9 -14.14 -3.07 -0.91
N GLN A 10 -15.17 -3.77 -1.37
CA GLN A 10 -15.28 -4.19 -2.76
C GLN A 10 -15.24 -2.99 -3.72
N THR A 11 -15.99 -1.92 -3.44
CA THR A 11 -15.97 -0.70 -4.26
C THR A 11 -14.57 -0.09 -4.36
N ILE A 12 -13.80 -0.05 -3.26
CA ILE A 12 -12.45 0.50 -3.25
C ILE A 12 -11.49 -0.37 -4.07
N VAL A 13 -11.58 -1.69 -3.92
CA VAL A 13 -10.75 -2.65 -4.66
C VAL A 13 -11.05 -2.63 -6.15
N GLU A 14 -12.33 -2.60 -6.52
CA GLU A 14 -12.76 -2.47 -7.91
C GLU A 14 -12.27 -1.16 -8.51
N LYS A 15 -12.33 -0.06 -7.76
CA LYS A 15 -11.80 1.22 -8.24
C LYS A 15 -10.29 1.20 -8.45
N ALA A 16 -9.54 0.53 -7.57
CA ALA A 16 -8.10 0.37 -7.76
C ALA A 16 -7.80 -0.40 -9.06
N LYS A 17 -8.56 -1.47 -9.34
CA LYS A 17 -8.44 -2.24 -10.58
C LYS A 17 -8.83 -1.42 -11.82
N GLU A 18 -9.91 -0.65 -11.75
CA GLU A 18 -10.33 0.29 -12.81
C GLU A 18 -9.23 1.32 -13.14
N LEU A 19 -8.49 1.77 -12.13
CA LEU A 19 -7.35 2.69 -12.28
C LEU A 19 -6.06 1.99 -12.75
N GLY A 20 -6.11 0.70 -13.06
CA GLY A 20 -5.02 -0.08 -13.66
C GLY A 20 -4.19 -0.91 -12.68
N ALA A 21 -4.66 -1.13 -11.45
CA ALA A 21 -4.07 -2.16 -10.59
C ALA A 21 -4.38 -3.55 -11.15
N SER A 22 -3.40 -4.43 -11.18
CA SER A 22 -3.59 -5.83 -11.61
C SER A 22 -4.16 -6.69 -10.48
N LEU A 23 -3.79 -6.36 -9.24
CA LEU A 23 -4.34 -6.95 -8.03
C LEU A 23 -4.45 -5.85 -6.97
N ALA A 24 -5.44 -5.92 -6.11
CA ALA A 24 -5.62 -4.97 -5.01
C ALA A 24 -6.47 -5.58 -3.90
N GLY A 25 -6.22 -5.13 -2.68
CA GLY A 25 -7.07 -5.40 -1.53
C GLY A 25 -6.65 -4.62 -0.28
N ILE A 26 -7.29 -4.94 0.84
CA ILE A 26 -7.24 -4.12 2.04
C ILE A 26 -6.85 -4.98 3.25
N ALA A 27 -5.76 -4.62 3.91
CA ALA A 27 -5.35 -5.20 5.18
C ALA A 27 -5.76 -4.29 6.35
N LEU A 28 -6.12 -4.87 7.49
CA LEU A 28 -6.39 -4.10 8.70
C LEU A 28 -5.09 -3.77 9.43
N VAL A 29 -4.97 -2.53 9.90
CA VAL A 29 -3.79 -2.06 10.65
C VAL A 29 -3.56 -2.88 11.92
N LYS A 30 -4.64 -3.37 12.55
CA LYS A 30 -4.55 -4.22 13.75
C LYS A 30 -3.79 -5.53 13.47
N ASP A 31 -4.04 -6.15 12.31
CA ASP A 31 -3.48 -7.45 11.94
C ASP A 31 -2.05 -7.26 11.44
N LEU A 32 -1.80 -6.16 10.72
CA LEU A 32 -0.47 -5.76 10.31
C LEU A 32 0.44 -5.48 11.51
N ARG A 33 -0.05 -4.75 12.51
CA ARG A 33 0.68 -4.49 13.77
C ARG A 33 1.02 -5.79 14.52
N ALA A 34 0.22 -6.83 14.36
CA ALA A 34 0.45 -8.14 14.97
C ALA A 34 1.47 -9.00 14.18
N SER A 35 1.93 -8.55 13.02
CA SER A 35 2.91 -9.28 12.22
C SER A 35 4.26 -9.40 12.94
N PRO A 36 4.92 -10.58 12.90
CA PRO A 36 6.22 -10.80 13.55
C PRO A 36 7.33 -9.89 13.01
N SER A 37 7.21 -9.37 11.79
CA SER A 37 8.24 -8.51 11.18
C SER A 37 8.52 -7.26 12.01
N TYR A 38 7.49 -6.62 12.56
CA TYR A 38 7.66 -5.44 13.42
C TYR A 38 8.44 -5.77 14.70
N ALA A 39 8.09 -6.88 15.36
CA ALA A 39 8.77 -7.30 16.59
C ALA A 39 10.25 -7.68 16.37
N ILE A 40 10.59 -8.21 15.19
CA ILE A 40 11.97 -8.52 14.82
C ILE A 40 12.73 -7.23 14.47
N TYR A 41 12.11 -6.36 13.68
CA TYR A 41 12.73 -5.12 13.24
C TYR A 41 12.98 -4.15 14.39
N ASP A 42 12.06 -4.07 15.36
CA ASP A 42 12.25 -3.28 16.59
C ASP A 42 13.47 -3.72 17.40
N LYS A 43 13.86 -5.00 17.33
CA LYS A 43 15.04 -5.52 18.04
C LYS A 43 16.34 -5.32 17.27
N LYS A 44 16.28 -5.34 15.93
CA LYS A 44 17.43 -5.30 15.03
C LYS A 44 17.08 -4.49 13.79
N PRO A 45 16.92 -3.16 13.91
CA PRO A 45 16.61 -2.33 12.77
C PRO A 45 17.80 -2.29 11.82
N PHE A 46 17.53 -2.14 10.52
CA PHE A 46 18.58 -2.00 9.53
C PHE A 46 19.19 -0.58 9.57
N TYR A 47 18.36 0.43 9.84
CA TYR A 47 18.76 1.83 9.96
C TYR A 47 18.76 2.29 11.42
N GLU A 48 19.79 3.04 11.82
CA GLU A 48 19.94 3.52 13.21
C GLU A 48 18.88 4.56 13.59
N GLU A 49 18.33 5.27 12.60
CA GLU A 49 17.32 6.30 12.79
C GLU A 49 15.93 5.75 13.10
N TYR A 50 15.75 4.43 13.01
CA TYR A 50 14.48 3.77 13.32
C TYR A 50 14.16 3.87 14.81
N LYS A 51 13.01 4.48 15.14
CA LYS A 51 12.55 4.70 16.52
C LYS A 51 11.29 3.90 16.88
N GLY A 52 10.98 2.88 16.10
CA GLY A 52 9.68 2.20 16.16
C GLY A 52 8.64 2.85 15.26
N VAL A 53 7.62 2.07 14.88
CA VAL A 53 6.49 2.57 14.09
C VAL A 53 5.48 3.29 14.97
N GLU A 54 5.16 4.53 14.59
CA GLU A 54 4.07 5.29 15.20
C GLU A 54 2.71 4.86 14.63
N TRP A 55 1.97 4.04 15.38
CA TRP A 55 0.63 3.60 15.00
C TRP A 55 -0.42 4.63 15.41
N ARG A 56 -0.85 5.46 14.45
CA ARG A 56 -1.91 6.44 14.65
C ARG A 56 -3.28 5.76 14.75
N PRO A 57 -4.06 5.96 15.83
CA PRO A 57 -5.36 5.33 16.01
C PRO A 57 -6.35 5.62 14.88
N GLU A 58 -6.19 6.72 14.16
CA GLU A 58 -7.05 7.13 13.05
C GLU A 58 -6.87 6.24 11.80
N HIS A 59 -5.70 5.62 11.63
CA HIS A 59 -5.42 4.73 10.51
C HIS A 59 -5.90 3.31 10.84
N LYS A 60 -6.98 2.87 10.17
CA LYS A 60 -7.62 1.58 10.43
C LYS A 60 -7.26 0.47 9.44
N SER A 61 -6.92 0.84 8.22
CA SER A 61 -6.65 -0.09 7.13
C SER A 61 -5.58 0.44 6.19
N ILE A 62 -5.01 -0.47 5.41
CA ILE A 62 -4.05 -0.19 4.35
C ILE A 62 -4.60 -0.81 3.06
N LEU A 63 -4.80 0.04 2.04
CA LEU A 63 -5.03 -0.41 0.67
C LEU A 63 -3.68 -0.73 0.04
N VAL A 64 -3.50 -1.97 -0.41
CA VAL A 64 -2.33 -2.46 -1.11
C VAL A 64 -2.74 -2.90 -2.51
N TRP A 65 -1.89 -2.66 -3.50
CA TRP A 65 -2.14 -3.09 -4.87
C TRP A 65 -0.84 -3.35 -5.62
N ALA A 66 -0.94 -4.16 -6.68
CA ALA A 66 0.15 -4.54 -7.54
C ALA A 66 -0.09 -4.07 -8.98
N LEU A 67 1.01 -3.83 -9.69
CA LEU A 67 1.04 -3.58 -11.13
C LEU A 67 1.78 -4.75 -11.79
N SER A 68 1.13 -5.42 -12.73
CA SER A 68 1.75 -6.49 -13.51
C SER A 68 2.80 -5.91 -14.45
N HIS A 69 3.96 -6.57 -14.51
CA HIS A 69 5.01 -6.27 -15.48
C HIS A 69 5.06 -7.43 -16.49
N PRO A 70 4.24 -7.40 -17.56
CA PRO A 70 4.24 -8.47 -18.55
C PRO A 70 5.58 -8.53 -19.29
N ALA A 71 5.96 -9.71 -19.77
CA ALA A 71 7.21 -9.90 -20.52
C ALA A 71 7.31 -9.03 -21.79
N SER A 72 6.17 -8.57 -22.33
CA SER A 72 6.09 -7.63 -23.44
C SER A 72 6.45 -6.18 -23.06
N GLU A 73 6.46 -5.84 -21.77
CA GLU A 73 6.75 -4.49 -21.26
C GLU A 73 7.85 -4.50 -20.17
N PRO A 74 9.06 -5.02 -20.48
CA PRO A 74 10.13 -5.16 -19.49
C PRO A 74 10.61 -3.80 -18.93
N ALA A 75 10.34 -2.71 -19.64
CA ALA A 75 10.67 -1.36 -19.21
C ALA A 75 9.97 -0.96 -17.91
N LEU A 76 8.82 -1.55 -17.56
CA LEU A 76 8.10 -1.22 -16.33
C LEU A 76 8.92 -1.54 -15.07
N ASP A 77 9.77 -2.57 -15.14
CA ASP A 77 10.62 -3.02 -14.05
C ASP A 77 12.05 -2.45 -14.10
N TRP A 78 12.41 -1.80 -15.22
CA TRP A 78 13.79 -1.36 -15.43
C TRP A 78 14.18 -0.22 -14.48
N TRP A 79 15.11 -0.53 -13.57
CA TRP A 79 15.68 0.43 -12.63
C TRP A 79 16.73 1.35 -13.27
N SER A 80 16.61 2.66 -13.04
CA SER A 80 17.61 3.65 -13.45
C SER A 80 17.51 4.93 -12.62
N MET A 81 18.67 5.48 -12.22
CA MET A 81 18.74 6.80 -11.56
C MET A 81 18.25 7.95 -12.46
N LYS A 82 18.20 7.75 -13.78
CA LYS A 82 17.71 8.75 -14.74
C LYS A 82 16.18 8.78 -14.81
N VAL A 83 15.50 7.76 -14.29
CA VAL A 83 14.04 7.66 -14.30
C VAL A 83 13.49 8.19 -12.99
N LYS A 84 12.53 9.12 -13.06
CA LYS A 84 11.84 9.63 -11.87
C LYS A 84 11.07 8.50 -11.18
N GLY A 85 11.35 8.29 -9.90
CA GLY A 85 10.78 7.15 -9.17
C GLY A 85 11.50 5.83 -9.44
N PHE A 86 12.67 5.89 -10.11
CA PHE A 86 13.60 4.79 -10.37
C PHE A 86 13.13 3.69 -11.32
N THR A 87 11.83 3.46 -11.48
CA THR A 87 11.26 2.61 -12.53
C THR A 87 10.05 3.28 -13.18
N PRO A 88 9.79 3.08 -14.48
CA PRO A 88 8.56 3.54 -15.12
C PRO A 88 7.29 3.00 -14.45
N GLY A 89 7.29 1.74 -14.02
CA GLY A 89 6.17 1.12 -13.30
C GLY A 89 5.84 1.84 -11.99
N ASN A 90 6.85 2.25 -11.22
CA ASN A 90 6.62 3.06 -10.01
C ASN A 90 6.02 4.43 -10.34
N GLY A 91 6.34 5.02 -11.49
CA GLY A 91 5.69 6.23 -11.99
C GLY A 91 4.17 6.06 -12.15
N ILE A 92 3.74 4.93 -12.73
CA ILE A 92 2.33 4.56 -12.89
C ILE A 92 1.68 4.37 -11.50
N MET A 93 2.31 3.61 -10.61
CA MET A 93 1.78 3.37 -9.27
C MET A 93 1.62 4.66 -8.45
N ARG A 94 2.52 5.63 -8.59
CA ARG A 94 2.38 6.94 -7.93
C ARG A 94 1.20 7.74 -8.47
N LEU A 95 0.94 7.67 -9.78
CA LEU A 95 -0.24 8.30 -10.37
C LEU A 95 -1.52 7.63 -9.88
N GLN A 96 -1.56 6.30 -9.84
CA GLN A 96 -2.68 5.52 -9.29
C GLN A 96 -2.95 5.89 -7.82
N SER A 97 -1.90 5.92 -6.98
CA SER A 97 -2.00 6.31 -5.56
C SER A 97 -2.63 7.70 -5.40
N ARG A 98 -2.21 8.68 -6.23
CA ARG A 98 -2.79 10.03 -6.20
C ARG A 98 -4.27 10.02 -6.58
N LYS A 99 -4.64 9.34 -7.67
CA LYS A 99 -6.03 9.27 -8.15
C LYS A 99 -6.94 8.58 -7.13
N LEU A 100 -6.50 7.46 -6.57
CA LEU A 100 -7.22 6.73 -5.53
C LEU A 100 -7.46 7.60 -4.30
N ARG A 101 -6.44 8.30 -3.81
CA ARG A 101 -6.58 9.17 -2.63
C ARG A 101 -7.59 10.29 -2.85
N ILE A 102 -7.58 10.91 -4.02
CA ILE A 102 -8.53 11.98 -4.37
C ILE A 102 -9.95 11.39 -4.40
N TRP A 103 -10.14 10.30 -5.16
CA TRP A 103 -11.43 9.64 -5.29
C TRP A 103 -12.00 9.14 -3.94
N LEU A 104 -11.17 8.54 -3.08
CA LEU A 104 -11.57 8.12 -1.72
C LEU A 104 -12.13 9.31 -0.92
N GLY A 105 -11.48 10.47 -1.02
CA GLY A 105 -11.90 11.67 -0.31
C GLY A 105 -13.17 12.31 -0.89
N GLU A 106 -13.25 12.43 -2.22
CA GLU A 106 -14.34 13.11 -2.92
C GLU A 106 -15.62 12.27 -2.95
N GLU A 107 -15.52 10.97 -3.25
CA GLU A 107 -16.70 10.11 -3.47
C GLU A 107 -17.14 9.37 -2.21
N LEU A 108 -16.20 9.01 -1.33
CA LEU A 108 -16.49 8.21 -0.13
C LEU A 108 -16.29 8.97 1.18
N GLY A 109 -15.76 10.21 1.14
CA GLY A 109 -15.42 10.97 2.35
C GLY A 109 -14.30 10.35 3.18
N ILE A 110 -13.55 9.38 2.63
CA ILE A 110 -12.47 8.67 3.32
C ILE A 110 -11.16 9.42 3.10
N LYS A 111 -10.59 9.93 4.20
CA LYS A 111 -9.25 10.52 4.18
C LYS A 111 -8.21 9.42 4.10
N ALA A 112 -7.36 9.49 3.07
CA ALA A 112 -6.25 8.56 2.87
C ALA A 112 -4.92 9.31 2.71
N LEU A 113 -3.82 8.62 3.01
CA LEU A 113 -2.46 9.12 2.84
C LEU A 113 -1.66 8.11 2.00
N SER A 114 -0.74 8.61 1.17
CA SER A 114 0.23 7.74 0.51
C SER A 114 1.36 7.43 1.48
N LEU A 115 1.59 6.17 1.78
CA LEU A 115 2.67 5.75 2.67
C LEU A 115 4.02 5.73 1.94
N PRO A 116 5.12 6.17 2.58
CA PRO A 116 6.45 5.92 2.06
C PRO A 116 6.78 4.43 2.12
N TYR A 117 7.73 4.00 1.29
CA TYR A 117 8.19 2.61 1.28
C TYR A 117 8.98 2.27 2.54
N GLN A 118 9.78 3.21 3.03
CA GLN A 118 10.62 3.06 4.20
C GLN A 118 9.80 3.16 5.48
N ILE A 119 9.93 2.16 6.34
CA ILE A 119 9.23 2.08 7.63
C ILE A 119 9.71 3.17 8.59
N GLU A 120 10.98 3.59 8.46
CA GLU A 120 11.64 4.65 9.24
C GLU A 120 10.96 6.02 9.05
N TYR A 121 10.32 6.22 7.90
CA TYR A 121 9.64 7.47 7.56
C TYR A 121 8.12 7.38 7.72
N GLY A 122 7.63 6.40 8.49
CA GLY A 122 6.19 6.18 8.71
C GLY A 122 5.53 5.31 7.65
N GLY A 123 6.33 4.51 6.93
CA GLY A 123 5.85 3.48 6.03
C GLY A 123 5.33 2.24 6.77
N ALA A 124 5.03 1.20 6.02
CA ALA A 124 4.59 -0.08 6.54
C ALA A 124 5.33 -1.22 5.83
N PHE A 125 5.42 -2.39 6.46
CA PHE A 125 5.95 -3.57 5.79
C PHE A 125 5.00 -4.00 4.67
N LEU A 126 5.31 -3.58 3.45
CA LEU A 126 4.47 -3.80 2.27
C LEU A 126 4.18 -5.28 1.99
N LYS A 127 5.18 -6.14 2.21
CA LYS A 127 5.04 -7.60 2.00
C LYS A 127 4.04 -8.21 2.99
N ASP A 128 4.07 -7.77 4.23
CA ASP A 128 3.14 -8.23 5.26
C ASP A 128 1.71 -7.76 4.95
N ALA A 129 1.56 -6.50 4.55
CA ALA A 129 0.26 -5.95 4.14
C ALA A 129 -0.31 -6.71 2.93
N ALA A 130 0.50 -7.02 1.92
CA ALA A 130 0.09 -7.81 0.76
C ALA A 130 -0.26 -9.26 1.14
N HIS A 131 0.50 -9.88 2.05
CA HIS A 131 0.19 -11.23 2.51
C HIS A 131 -1.13 -11.31 3.27
N LEU A 132 -1.38 -10.34 4.16
CA LEU A 132 -2.61 -10.27 4.96
C LEU A 132 -3.85 -9.95 4.11
N GLU A 133 -3.67 -9.32 2.95
CA GLU A 133 -4.74 -9.04 2.00
C GLU A 133 -5.12 -10.25 1.13
N GLY A 134 -4.12 -11.04 0.72
CA GLY A 134 -4.34 -12.25 -0.10
C GLY A 134 -4.62 -13.52 0.70
N GLY A 135 -4.71 -13.44 2.02
CA GLY A 135 -4.92 -14.56 2.92
C GLY A 135 -6.40 -14.77 3.28
N GLU A 136 -7.16 -15.38 2.38
CA GLU A 136 -8.33 -16.22 2.71
C GLU A 136 -8.11 -17.65 2.21
#